data_AF-A0A942BYY8-F1
#
_entry.id   AF-A0A942BYY8-F1
#
_cell.length_a   1.000
_cell.length_b   1.000
_cell.length_c   1.000
_cell.angle_alpha   90.00
_cell.angle_beta   90.00
_cell.angle_gamma   90.00
#
_symmetry.space_group_name_H-M   'P 1'
#
loop_
_entity.id
_entity.type
_entity.pdbx_description
1 polymer ?
#
loop_
_entity_poly.entity_id
_entity_poly.type
_entity_poly.pdbx_seq_one_letter_code
_entity_poly.pdbx_strand_id
1 'polypeptide(L)'
;MVCIEDFRPYFPFGNIVKNIRILFILLALTALSCMSPRDNSNRTQNSNVNVNADANSANSNLEELRLLINVPYETEDLAWKKEDGSEKIVAVLRFAPEDADKIAAESGPAAGKVSLSPESWYPSELTAQSETSGDNGLEGTAYDPKLFVLAPYTQGRLVRIDGTNYFLLELS
;
A
#
# COMPACT_ATOMS: atom_id res chain seq x y z
N MET A 1 19.79 52.63 26.25
CA MET A 1 19.10 52.46 27.54
C MET A 1 18.22 51.22 27.40
N VAL A 2 18.45 50.23 28.24
CA VAL A 2 17.90 48.86 28.23
C VAL A 2 16.64 48.81 29.10
N CYS A 3 15.64 48.00 28.71
CA CYS A 3 14.63 47.25 29.51
C CYS A 3 13.84 46.37 28.49
N ILE A 4 14.06 45.06 28.33
CA ILE A 4 13.69 43.85 29.12
C ILE A 4 12.17 43.62 29.26
N GLU A 5 11.74 42.42 28.84
CA GLU A 5 10.70 41.49 29.37
C GLU A 5 10.20 40.65 28.18
N ASP A 6 10.82 39.52 27.81
CA ASP A 6 10.88 38.21 28.48
C ASP A 6 9.50 37.60 28.76
N PHE A 7 8.99 36.80 27.81
CA PHE A 7 8.03 35.72 28.06
C PHE A 7 7.94 34.81 26.84
N ARG A 8 8.65 33.67 26.86
CA ARG A 8 8.25 32.49 26.07
C ARG A 8 8.30 31.23 26.93
N PRO A 9 7.22 30.44 26.95
CA PRO A 9 7.10 29.27 27.80
C PRO A 9 8.03 28.13 27.34
N TYR A 10 8.38 27.34 28.34
CA TYR A 10 9.34 26.25 28.32
C TYR A 10 8.64 24.89 28.10
N PHE A 11 9.45 23.94 27.63
CA PHE A 11 9.30 22.47 27.61
C PHE A 11 8.63 21.82 26.38
N PRO A 12 8.94 20.54 26.09
CA PRO A 12 10.25 19.95 25.75
C PRO A 12 10.08 18.99 24.54
N PHE A 13 10.91 17.93 24.42
CA PHE A 13 11.01 16.94 23.33
C PHE A 13 11.94 17.42 22.20
N GLY A 14 13.22 17.05 22.15
CA GLY A 14 13.75 15.70 22.31
C GLY A 14 14.04 15.17 20.91
N ASN A 15 15.31 14.88 20.60
CA ASN A 15 15.67 13.64 19.91
C ASN A 15 17.17 13.46 19.63
N ILE A 16 17.60 12.24 19.99
CA ILE A 16 18.54 11.38 19.27
C ILE A 16 20.03 11.67 19.52
N VAL A 17 20.45 11.05 20.62
CA VAL A 17 21.81 10.67 20.98
C VAL A 17 22.53 10.00 19.81
N LYS A 18 23.68 10.58 19.50
CA LYS A 18 24.61 10.27 18.42
C LYS A 18 25.46 9.05 18.84
N ASN A 19 25.33 7.96 18.10
CA ASN A 19 26.33 6.92 17.84
C ASN A 19 27.20 6.47 19.02
N ILE A 20 26.71 5.48 19.77
CA ILE A 20 27.46 4.74 20.79
C ILE A 20 28.49 3.83 20.11
N ARG A 21 29.75 4.24 20.16
CA ARG A 21 30.94 3.37 19.96
C ARG A 21 31.75 3.37 21.24
N ILE A 22 31.45 2.48 22.19
CA ILE A 22 32.44 2.11 23.21
C ILE A 22 32.36 0.59 23.44
N LEU A 23 33.42 -0.03 22.94
CA LEU A 23 33.94 -1.36 23.20
C LEU A 23 34.05 -1.61 24.71
N PHE A 24 33.36 -2.62 25.25
CA PHE A 24 33.65 -3.16 26.57
C PHE A 24 33.85 -4.68 26.53
N ILE A 25 34.96 -5.03 27.16
CA ILE A 25 35.69 -6.29 27.26
C ILE A 25 34.96 -7.31 28.16
N LEU A 26 34.77 -8.54 27.64
CA LEU A 26 35.14 -9.83 28.27
C LEU A 26 34.48 -10.22 29.62
N LEU A 27 33.63 -11.26 29.62
CA LEU A 27 33.51 -12.18 30.76
C LEU A 27 32.95 -13.55 30.33
N ALA A 28 33.38 -14.55 31.10
CA ALA A 28 33.51 -15.96 30.80
C ALA A 28 32.23 -16.83 30.92
N LEU A 29 32.34 -18.00 30.28
CA LEU A 29 31.73 -19.32 30.55
C LEU A 29 30.63 -19.38 31.63
N THR A 30 29.46 -19.93 31.26
CA THR A 30 28.82 -21.02 32.01
C THR A 30 28.00 -21.92 31.06
N ALA A 31 28.10 -23.23 31.29
CA ALA A 31 27.36 -24.30 30.64
C ALA A 31 26.13 -24.70 31.50
N LEU A 32 25.30 -25.63 30.97
CA LEU A 32 24.06 -26.22 31.53
C LEU A 32 22.84 -25.27 31.40
N SER A 33 21.64 -25.67 30.99
CA SER A 33 20.95 -26.96 31.00
C SER A 33 19.64 -26.88 30.19
N CYS A 34 19.15 -28.05 29.78
CA CYS A 34 17.79 -28.43 29.36
C CYS A 34 16.64 -27.43 29.57
N MET A 35 15.71 -27.39 28.62
CA MET A 35 14.44 -28.11 28.70
C MET A 35 13.49 -27.59 27.62
N SER A 36 12.95 -28.48 26.79
CA SER A 36 11.83 -28.18 25.90
C SER A 36 10.52 -28.33 26.66
N PRO A 37 9.65 -27.31 26.71
CA PRO A 37 8.22 -27.52 26.89
C PRO A 37 7.54 -27.58 25.53
N ARG A 38 6.90 -28.72 25.30
CA ARG A 38 5.97 -28.97 24.22
C ARG A 38 4.60 -28.53 24.72
N ASP A 39 4.17 -27.31 24.41
CA ASP A 39 2.80 -26.87 24.68
C ASP A 39 2.01 -26.83 23.39
N ASN A 40 1.18 -27.86 23.22
CA ASN A 40 0.09 -27.89 22.27
C ASN A 40 -1.14 -27.34 22.99
N SER A 41 -1.46 -26.07 22.76
CA SER A 41 -2.73 -25.47 23.20
C SER A 41 -3.48 -24.93 22.00
N ASN A 42 -4.35 -25.77 21.45
CA ASN A 42 -5.47 -25.34 20.63
C ASN A 42 -6.54 -24.80 21.59
N ARG A 43 -6.64 -23.48 21.73
CA ARG A 43 -7.79 -22.85 22.38
C ARG A 43 -8.10 -21.49 21.76
N THR A 44 -9.02 -21.57 20.80
CA THR A 44 -10.14 -20.66 20.59
C THR A 44 -9.82 -19.20 20.29
N GLN A 45 -10.09 -18.85 19.03
CA GLN A 45 -10.24 -17.52 18.46
C GLN A 45 -10.84 -16.52 19.44
N ASN A 46 -10.04 -15.53 19.83
CA ASN A 46 -10.52 -14.18 20.05
C ASN A 46 -9.99 -13.38 18.86
N SER A 47 -10.86 -13.09 17.89
CA SER A 47 -10.56 -12.19 16.77
C SER A 47 -10.41 -10.77 17.32
N ASN A 48 -9.30 -10.51 18.01
CA ASN A 48 -8.79 -9.16 18.10
C ASN A 48 -8.27 -8.85 16.70
N VAL A 49 -9.02 -8.00 16.01
CA VAL A 49 -8.66 -7.43 14.71
C VAL A 49 -7.25 -6.86 14.89
N ASN A 50 -6.28 -7.63 14.42
CA ASN A 50 -4.92 -7.17 14.27
C ASN A 50 -4.94 -6.25 13.06
N VAL A 51 -5.37 -5.01 13.26
CA VAL A 51 -4.94 -3.85 12.46
C VAL A 51 -3.45 -3.63 12.74
N ASN A 52 -2.63 -4.63 12.41
CA ASN A 52 -1.24 -4.36 12.14
C ASN A 52 -1.22 -3.90 10.69
N ALA A 53 -1.15 -2.59 10.54
CA ALA A 53 -0.58 -1.97 9.37
C ALA A 53 0.83 -2.57 9.18
N ASP A 54 0.92 -3.67 8.44
CA ASP A 54 2.12 -3.94 7.68
C ASP A 54 2.15 -2.82 6.65
N ALA A 55 2.98 -1.80 6.87
CA ALA A 55 3.15 -0.63 6.00
C ALA A 55 3.66 -0.99 4.58
N ASN A 56 3.62 -2.27 4.22
CA ASN A 56 4.05 -2.83 2.96
C ASN A 56 3.15 -3.99 2.47
N SER A 57 2.02 -4.27 3.14
CA SER A 57 1.03 -5.26 2.71
C SER A 57 -0.16 -4.52 2.14
N ALA A 58 -0.45 -4.73 0.85
CA ALA A 58 -1.63 -4.16 0.22
C ALA A 58 -2.89 -4.74 0.87
N ASN A 59 -3.86 -3.87 1.14
CA ASN A 59 -5.17 -4.24 1.64
C ASN A 59 -6.02 -4.81 0.48
N SER A 60 -6.74 -5.90 0.74
CA SER A 60 -7.62 -6.57 -0.22
C SER A 60 -9.11 -6.43 0.14
N ASN A 61 -9.44 -5.57 1.09
CA ASN A 61 -10.81 -5.32 1.51
C ASN A 61 -11.52 -4.30 0.60
N LEU A 62 -12.51 -4.76 -0.17
CA LEU A 62 -13.32 -3.92 -1.06
C LEU A 62 -14.16 -2.90 -0.29
N GLU A 63 -14.71 -3.29 0.85
CA GLU A 63 -15.66 -2.45 1.60
C GLU A 63 -14.95 -1.22 2.18
N GLU A 64 -13.70 -1.38 2.62
CA GLU A 64 -12.87 -0.24 3.05
C GLU A 64 -12.49 0.66 1.87
N LEU A 65 -12.17 0.07 0.70
CA LEU A 65 -11.85 0.84 -0.49
C LEU A 65 -13.04 1.68 -0.96
N ARG A 66 -14.26 1.13 -0.90
CA ARG A 66 -15.52 1.82 -1.25
C ARG A 66 -15.84 3.01 -0.36
N LEU A 67 -15.25 3.10 0.84
CA LEU A 67 -15.38 4.28 1.69
C LEU A 67 -14.46 5.42 1.24
N LEU A 68 -13.42 5.10 0.47
CA LEU A 68 -12.39 6.06 0.04
C LEU A 68 -12.58 6.51 -1.41
N ILE A 69 -13.03 5.61 -2.28
CA ILE A 69 -13.18 5.86 -3.72
C ILE A 69 -14.54 5.35 -4.20
N ASN A 70 -15.00 5.84 -5.35
CA ASN A 70 -16.15 5.25 -6.00
C ASN A 70 -15.72 3.98 -6.75
N VAL A 71 -16.39 2.86 -6.53
CA VAL A 71 -16.13 1.62 -7.30
C VAL A 71 -17.41 1.25 -8.04
N PRO A 72 -17.52 1.57 -9.35
CA PRO A 72 -18.77 1.48 -10.10
C PRO A 72 -19.27 0.05 -10.33
N TYR A 73 -18.35 -0.92 -10.35
CA TYR A 73 -18.63 -2.34 -10.61
C TYR A 73 -18.00 -3.21 -9.52
N GLU A 74 -18.46 -4.45 -9.38
CA GLU A 74 -17.81 -5.40 -8.47
C GLU A 74 -16.49 -5.89 -9.05
N THR A 75 -15.49 -6.04 -8.19
CA THR A 75 -14.15 -6.51 -8.56
C THR A 75 -13.99 -7.98 -8.19
N GLU A 76 -13.41 -8.77 -9.08
CA GLU A 76 -13.11 -10.19 -8.83
C GLU A 76 -11.90 -10.37 -7.91
N ASP A 77 -10.93 -9.46 -8.03
CA ASP A 77 -9.68 -9.45 -7.28
C ASP A 77 -9.26 -8.00 -7.06
N LEU A 78 -8.64 -7.71 -5.92
CA LEU A 78 -8.22 -6.36 -5.60
C LEU A 78 -7.04 -6.33 -4.62
N ALA A 79 -6.19 -5.33 -4.81
CA ALA A 79 -5.11 -5.00 -3.89
C ALA A 79 -4.93 -3.48 -3.90
N TRP A 80 -4.98 -2.82 -2.75
CA TRP A 80 -4.82 -1.38 -2.66
C TRP A 80 -3.92 -0.98 -1.49
N LYS A 81 -3.27 0.18 -1.62
CA LYS A 81 -2.51 0.81 -0.57
C LYS A 81 -2.84 2.29 -0.51
N LYS A 82 -2.89 2.84 0.70
CA LYS A 82 -2.86 4.28 0.92
C LYS A 82 -1.42 4.65 1.27
N GLU A 83 -0.91 5.71 0.64
CA GLU A 83 0.45 6.18 0.90
C GLU A 83 0.48 6.96 2.23
N ASP A 84 1.39 6.58 3.13
CA ASP A 84 1.49 7.22 4.44
C ASP A 84 1.95 8.67 4.33
N GLY A 85 1.19 9.58 4.94
CA GLY A 85 1.51 11.01 4.95
C GLY A 85 1.09 11.78 3.70
N SER A 86 0.39 11.15 2.74
CA SER A 86 -0.25 11.82 1.61
C SER A 86 -1.71 11.35 1.44
N GLU A 87 -2.56 12.21 0.87
CA GLU A 87 -3.91 11.80 0.44
C GLU A 87 -3.82 11.10 -0.91
N LYS A 88 -2.96 10.08 -1.01
CA LYS A 88 -2.78 9.32 -2.25
C LYS A 88 -3.13 7.85 -2.01
N ILE A 89 -3.90 7.30 -2.94
CA ILE A 89 -4.30 5.89 -2.92
C ILE A 89 -3.95 5.25 -4.25
N VAL A 90 -3.41 4.04 -4.18
CA VAL A 90 -3.11 3.21 -5.34
C VAL A 90 -3.87 1.90 -5.19
N ALA A 91 -4.73 1.58 -6.13
CA ALA A 91 -5.54 0.37 -6.14
C ALA A 91 -5.35 -0.38 -7.46
N VAL A 92 -5.12 -1.68 -7.36
CA VAL A 92 -5.14 -2.64 -8.47
C VAL A 92 -6.46 -3.39 -8.37
N LEU A 93 -7.30 -3.27 -9.38
CA LEU A 93 -8.67 -3.79 -9.39
C LEU A 93 -8.85 -4.67 -10.62
N ARG A 94 -9.25 -5.93 -10.43
CA ARG A 94 -9.65 -6.82 -11.51
C ARG A 94 -11.15 -6.77 -11.68
N PHE A 95 -11.60 -6.54 -12.90
CA PHE A 95 -13.02 -6.61 -13.25
C PHE A 95 -13.29 -7.80 -14.16
N ALA A 96 -14.54 -8.24 -14.17
CA ALA A 96 -15.02 -9.14 -15.21
C ALA A 96 -14.80 -8.48 -16.59
N PRO A 97 -14.51 -9.25 -17.65
CA PRO A 97 -14.22 -8.71 -18.98
C PRO A 97 -15.32 -7.75 -19.49
N GLU A 98 -16.58 -8.09 -19.24
CA GLU A 98 -17.73 -7.29 -19.64
C GLU A 98 -17.80 -5.92 -18.95
N ASP A 99 -17.35 -5.84 -17.70
CA ASP A 99 -17.34 -4.60 -16.94
C ASP A 99 -16.07 -3.79 -17.22
N ALA A 100 -14.94 -4.46 -17.45
CA ALA A 100 -13.70 -3.83 -17.91
C ALA A 100 -13.91 -3.02 -19.20
N ASP A 101 -14.68 -3.56 -20.15
CA ASP A 101 -14.97 -2.89 -21.40
C ASP A 101 -15.95 -1.73 -21.23
N LYS A 102 -16.92 -1.84 -20.31
CA LYS A 102 -17.81 -0.72 -19.93
C LYS A 102 -17.03 0.41 -19.28
N ILE A 103 -16.16 0.10 -18.32
CA ILE A 103 -15.29 1.09 -17.65
C ILE A 103 -14.45 1.83 -18.68
N ALA A 104 -13.81 1.11 -19.61
CA ALA A 104 -13.01 1.73 -20.66
C ALA A 104 -13.85 2.64 -21.59
N ALA A 105 -15.09 2.25 -21.90
CA ALA A 105 -16.00 3.05 -22.72
C ALA A 105 -16.50 4.31 -21.97
N GLU A 106 -16.81 4.18 -20.68
CA GLU A 106 -17.34 5.27 -19.84
C GLU A 106 -16.24 6.25 -19.40
N SER A 107 -15.00 5.78 -19.21
CA SER A 107 -13.84 6.63 -18.93
C SER A 107 -13.43 7.50 -20.12
N GLY A 108 -14.00 7.28 -21.31
CA GLY A 108 -13.75 8.08 -22.50
C GLY A 108 -12.49 7.66 -23.26
N PRO A 109 -11.96 8.54 -24.15
CA PRO A 109 -10.86 8.17 -25.02
C PRO A 109 -9.57 7.87 -24.23
N ALA A 110 -8.83 6.86 -24.67
CA ALA A 110 -7.54 6.50 -24.09
C ALA A 110 -6.56 7.69 -24.16
N ALA A 111 -5.93 8.00 -23.03
CA ALA A 111 -4.94 9.07 -22.88
C ALA A 111 -3.54 8.68 -23.42
N GLY A 112 -3.31 7.39 -23.69
CA GLY A 112 -2.06 6.88 -24.27
C GLY A 112 -1.63 5.54 -23.68
N LYS A 113 -0.60 4.92 -24.26
CA LYS A 113 0.06 3.74 -23.68
C LYS A 113 1.07 4.17 -22.63
N VAL A 114 1.15 3.41 -21.54
CA VAL A 114 2.07 3.60 -20.43
C VAL A 114 2.72 2.27 -20.07
N SER A 115 3.98 2.31 -19.64
CA SER A 115 4.65 1.16 -19.04
C SER A 115 4.67 1.35 -17.53
N LEU A 116 4.25 0.31 -16.81
CA LEU A 116 4.16 0.24 -15.37
C LEU A 116 5.25 -0.71 -14.85
N SER A 117 5.91 -0.30 -13.77
CA SER A 117 6.76 -1.21 -13.02
C SER A 117 5.89 -2.01 -12.05
N PRO A 118 5.87 -3.36 -12.14
CA PRO A 118 5.17 -4.20 -11.17
C PRO A 118 5.76 -3.99 -9.77
N GLU A 119 4.90 -3.91 -8.76
CA GLU A 119 5.33 -3.89 -7.36
C GLU A 119 5.13 -5.25 -6.71
N SER A 120 5.88 -5.54 -5.64
CA SER A 120 5.83 -6.83 -4.94
C SER A 120 4.48 -7.15 -4.26
N TRP A 121 3.63 -6.13 -4.07
CA TRP A 121 2.30 -6.27 -3.47
C TRP A 121 1.18 -6.39 -4.52
N TYR A 122 1.51 -6.25 -5.82
CA TYR A 122 0.53 -6.46 -6.88
C TYR A 122 0.05 -7.93 -6.88
N PRO A 123 -1.16 -8.19 -7.41
CA PRO A 123 -1.64 -9.55 -7.64
C PRO A 123 -0.60 -10.38 -8.41
N SER A 124 -0.44 -11.64 -8.02
CA SER A 124 0.60 -12.53 -8.54
C SER A 124 0.54 -12.75 -10.06
N GLU A 125 -0.65 -12.60 -10.66
CA GLU A 125 -0.83 -12.68 -12.10
C GLU A 125 -0.08 -11.56 -12.84
N LEU A 126 -0.10 -10.33 -12.29
CA LEU A 126 0.62 -9.20 -12.85
C LEU A 126 2.14 -9.34 -12.66
N THR A 127 2.57 -9.83 -11.50
CA THR A 127 3.98 -10.12 -11.25
C THR A 127 4.49 -11.19 -12.23
N ALA A 128 3.74 -12.29 -12.41
CA ALA A 128 4.10 -13.34 -13.36
C ALA A 128 4.12 -12.87 -14.83
N GLN A 129 3.16 -12.02 -15.22
CA GLN A 129 3.15 -11.42 -16.55
C GLN A 129 4.39 -10.55 -16.78
N SER A 130 4.78 -9.75 -15.78
CA SER A 130 5.97 -8.92 -15.87
C SER A 130 7.26 -9.72 -16.00
N GLU A 131 7.38 -10.85 -15.29
CA GLU A 131 8.52 -11.77 -15.39
C GLU A 131 8.61 -12.41 -16.78
N THR A 132 7.47 -12.67 -17.41
CA THR A 132 7.41 -13.20 -18.78
C THR A 132 7.77 -12.15 -19.82
N SER A 133 7.40 -10.88 -19.58
CA SER A 133 7.70 -9.74 -20.46
C SER A 133 9.14 -9.24 -20.37
N GLY A 134 9.90 -9.67 -19.36
CA GLY A 134 11.30 -9.28 -19.15
C GLY A 134 11.43 -7.79 -18.80
N ASP A 135 12.29 -7.07 -19.54
CA ASP A 135 12.67 -5.67 -19.26
C ASP A 135 11.58 -4.63 -19.58
N ASN A 136 10.50 -5.01 -20.27
CA ASN A 136 9.46 -4.07 -20.71
C ASN A 136 8.40 -3.75 -19.64
N GLY A 137 8.42 -4.46 -18.51
CA GLY A 137 7.45 -4.29 -17.42
C GLY A 137 6.01 -4.68 -17.83
N LEU A 138 5.03 -4.03 -17.22
CA LEU A 138 3.61 -4.17 -17.55
C LEU A 138 3.17 -3.04 -18.46
N GLU A 139 2.80 -3.35 -19.70
CA GLU A 139 2.19 -2.37 -20.59
C GLU A 139 0.72 -2.17 -20.25
N GLY A 140 0.24 -0.94 -20.35
CA GLY A 140 -1.16 -0.61 -20.16
C GLY A 140 -1.58 0.62 -20.94
N THR A 141 -2.89 0.82 -20.98
CA THR A 141 -3.54 1.95 -21.62
C THR A 141 -4.14 2.85 -20.54
N ALA A 142 -3.77 4.13 -20.54
CA ALA A 142 -4.26 5.11 -19.58
C ALA A 142 -5.63 5.67 -19.99
N TYR A 143 -6.48 5.88 -19.00
CA TYR A 143 -7.85 6.38 -19.09
C TYR A 143 -8.11 7.42 -17.99
N ASP A 144 -9.20 8.17 -18.15
CA ASP A 144 -9.65 9.14 -17.15
C ASP A 144 -10.23 8.41 -15.92
N PRO A 145 -9.77 8.70 -14.69
CA PRO A 145 -10.23 8.04 -13.48
C PRO A 145 -11.56 8.58 -12.94
N LYS A 146 -12.23 9.54 -13.60
CA LYS A 146 -13.46 10.19 -13.12
C LYS A 146 -14.52 9.27 -12.51
N LEU A 147 -14.68 8.06 -13.03
CA LEU A 147 -15.64 7.08 -12.50
C LEU A 147 -15.30 6.61 -11.09
N PHE A 148 -14.03 6.71 -10.69
CA PHE A 148 -13.51 6.23 -9.42
C PHE A 148 -13.23 7.34 -8.40
N VAL A 149 -13.21 8.59 -8.86
CA VAL A 149 -12.88 9.73 -8.00
C VAL A 149 -14.00 9.99 -6.99
N LEU A 150 -13.63 10.04 -5.71
CA LEU A 150 -14.47 10.50 -4.61
C LEU A 150 -13.69 11.57 -3.83
N ALA A 151 -14.38 12.55 -3.25
CA ALA A 151 -13.72 13.56 -2.41
C ALA A 151 -13.00 12.88 -1.22
N PRO A 152 -11.79 13.31 -0.82
CA PRO A 152 -11.10 14.55 -1.22
C PRO A 152 -10.24 14.45 -2.49
N TYR A 153 -10.14 13.27 -3.10
CA TYR A 153 -9.33 13.08 -4.31
C TYR A 153 -9.90 13.91 -5.46
N THR A 154 -9.02 14.59 -6.19
CA THR A 154 -9.44 15.43 -7.33
C THR A 154 -8.66 15.13 -8.58
N GLN A 155 -7.54 14.41 -8.45
CA GLN A 155 -6.66 14.05 -9.53
C GLN A 155 -6.33 12.57 -9.48
N GLY A 156 -5.86 12.05 -10.61
CA GLY A 156 -5.42 10.67 -10.67
C GLY A 156 -5.23 10.19 -12.10
N ARG A 157 -4.99 8.89 -12.22
CA ARG A 157 -4.99 8.17 -13.49
C ARG A 157 -5.58 6.77 -13.29
N LEU A 158 -6.26 6.29 -14.32
CA LEU A 158 -6.67 4.90 -14.42
C LEU A 158 -5.86 4.26 -15.54
N VAL A 159 -5.31 3.07 -15.34
CA VAL A 159 -4.53 2.36 -16.36
C VAL A 159 -5.04 0.93 -16.47
N ARG A 160 -5.58 0.55 -17.63
CA ARG A 160 -5.91 -0.85 -17.92
C ARG A 160 -4.64 -1.57 -18.36
N ILE A 161 -4.30 -2.69 -17.75
CA ILE A 161 -3.12 -3.47 -18.10
C ILE A 161 -3.42 -4.33 -19.32
N ASP A 162 -2.60 -4.21 -20.36
CA ASP A 162 -2.81 -4.87 -21.65
C ASP A 162 -2.75 -6.40 -21.49
N GLY A 163 -3.67 -7.11 -22.16
CA GLY A 163 -3.78 -8.57 -22.07
C GLY A 163 -4.47 -9.07 -20.79
N THR A 164 -4.94 -8.17 -19.93
CA THR A 164 -5.66 -8.51 -18.69
C THR A 164 -6.89 -7.63 -18.49
N ASN A 165 -7.65 -7.92 -17.43
CA ASN A 165 -8.75 -7.07 -16.96
C ASN A 165 -8.39 -6.36 -15.64
N TYR A 166 -7.10 -6.21 -15.36
CA TYR A 166 -6.62 -5.42 -14.24
C TYR A 166 -6.55 -3.95 -14.60
N PHE A 167 -6.97 -3.12 -13.65
CA PHE A 167 -6.88 -1.68 -13.71
C PHE A 167 -6.04 -1.19 -12.53
N LEU A 168 -4.98 -0.44 -12.81
CA LEU A 168 -4.25 0.32 -11.82
C LEU A 168 -4.89 1.71 -11.73
N LEU A 169 -5.52 1.99 -10.61
CA LEU A 169 -6.05 3.28 -10.24
C LEU A 169 -5.09 3.97 -9.28
N GLU A 170 -4.70 5.19 -9.61
CA GLU A 170 -3.97 6.07 -8.71
C GLU A 170 -4.76 7.35 -8.54
N LEU A 171 -5.06 7.74 -7.31
CA LEU A 171 -5.74 8.98 -6.98
C LEU A 171 -4.95 9.78 -5.95
N SER A 172 -5.03 11.11 -6.06
CA SER A 172 -4.41 12.09 -5.15
C SER A 172 -5.25 13.35 -4.97
#